data_AF-A0A3C1BNF8-F1
#
_entry.id   AF-A0A3C1BNF8-F1
#
_cell.length_a   1.000
_cell.length_b   1.000
_cell.length_c   1.000
_cell.angle_alpha   90.00
_cell.angle_beta   90.00
_cell.angle_gamma   90.00
#
_symmetry.space_group_name_H-M   'P 1'
#
loop_
_entity.id
_entity.type
_entity.pdbx_description
1 polymer ?
#
loop_
_entity_poly.entity_id
_entity_poly.type
_entity_poly.pdbx_seq_one_letter_code
_entity_poly.pdbx_strand_id
1 'polypeptide(L)'
;VLRKKNVLNGVDVCRVVFNAITRNAVLEAMENPREIDARLVDAYLARRALDYLVGFNLSPVLWRKLPGSRSAGRVQSVALRLVVEREHQVLRFVPREH
;
A
#
# COMPACT_ATOMS: atom_id res chain seq x y z
N VAL A 1 4.82 -6.49 19.34
CA VAL A 1 5.65 -7.60 19.84
C VAL A 1 6.32 -7.24 21.17
N LEU A 2 7.09 -6.15 21.25
CA LEU A 2 7.79 -5.75 22.48
C LEU A 2 6.85 -5.40 23.66
N ARG A 3 5.76 -4.64 23.43
CA ARG A 3 4.72 -4.43 24.46
C ARG A 3 4.09 -5.74 24.96
N LYS A 4 3.80 -6.69 24.06
CA LYS A 4 3.26 -8.02 24.43
C LYS A 4 4.24 -8.87 25.25
N LYS A 5 5.55 -8.58 25.15
CA LYS A 5 6.60 -9.23 25.93
C LYS A 5 6.89 -8.51 27.26
N ASN A 6 6.18 -7.43 27.60
CA ASN A 6 6.40 -6.61 28.80
C ASN A 6 7.84 -6.09 29.00
N VAL A 7 8.62 -5.97 27.92
CA VAL A 7 10.03 -5.51 27.97
C VAL A 7 10.21 -4.00 27.83
N LEU A 8 9.12 -3.23 27.82
CA LEU A 8 9.14 -1.78 27.62
C LEU A 8 8.77 -1.00 28.90
N ASN A 9 8.68 -1.67 30.04
CA ASN A 9 8.31 -1.02 31.30
C ASN A 9 9.40 -0.03 31.72
N GLY A 10 9.04 1.25 31.84
CA GLY A 10 9.96 2.33 32.22
C GLY A 10 10.92 2.78 31.11
N VAL A 11 10.76 2.29 29.88
CA VAL A 11 11.60 2.69 28.74
C VAL A 11 10.85 3.70 27.89
N ASP A 12 11.44 4.88 27.70
CA ASP A 12 10.92 5.86 26.75
C ASP A 12 11.25 5.43 25.31
N VAL A 13 10.25 5.54 24.42
CA VAL A 13 10.34 5.01 23.05
C VAL A 13 10.07 6.13 22.06
N CYS A 14 11.11 6.50 21.32
CA CYS A 14 11.04 7.52 20.28
C CYS A 14 11.27 6.93 18.88
N ARG A 15 10.87 7.67 17.85
CA ARG A 15 10.96 7.29 16.44
C ARG A 15 12.03 8.13 15.74
N VAL A 16 13.10 7.45 15.32
CA VAL A 16 14.13 8.01 14.44
C VAL A 16 13.66 7.91 12.97
N VAL A 17 13.83 9.00 12.22
CA VAL A 17 13.50 9.09 10.79
C VAL A 17 14.61 9.83 10.03
N PHE A 18 14.95 9.34 8.84
CA PHE A 18 15.90 9.99 7.93
C PHE A 18 15.56 9.57 6.50
N ASN A 19 15.86 10.45 5.53
CA ASN A 19 15.55 10.22 4.12
C ASN A 19 16.76 9.81 3.28
N ALA A 20 17.95 9.74 3.90
CA ALA A 20 19.19 9.35 3.25
C ALA A 20 20.04 8.50 4.20
N ILE A 21 20.71 7.48 3.65
CA ILE A 21 21.60 6.60 4.42
C ILE A 21 23.02 7.16 4.34
N THR A 22 23.27 8.24 5.09
CA THR A 22 24.60 8.86 5.23
C THR A 22 24.94 9.02 6.71
N ARG A 23 26.24 9.10 7.04
CA ARG A 23 26.70 9.26 8.43
C ARG A 23 26.02 10.46 9.10
N ASN A 24 26.05 11.61 8.45
CA ASN A 24 25.51 12.86 9.01
C ASN A 24 24.00 12.77 9.24
N ALA A 25 23.24 12.28 8.24
CA ALA A 25 21.79 12.16 8.36
C ALA A 25 21.35 11.18 9.47
N VAL A 26 22.11 10.11 9.69
CA VAL A 26 21.81 9.16 10.78
C VAL A 26 22.13 9.78 12.14
N LEU A 27 23.26 10.47 12.30
CA LEU A 27 23.63 11.12 13.56
C LEU A 27 22.62 12.21 13.94
N GLU A 28 22.28 13.09 13.00
CA GLU A 28 21.28 14.14 13.20
C GLU A 28 19.91 13.58 13.62
N ALA A 29 19.48 12.47 13.01
CA ALA A 29 18.21 11.83 13.33
C ALA A 29 18.20 11.13 14.69
N MET A 30 19.36 10.68 15.18
CA MET A 30 19.51 10.11 16.52
C MET A 30 19.45 11.21 17.60
N GLU A 31 20.01 12.39 17.31
CA GLU A 31 19.96 13.56 18.20
C GLU A 31 18.56 14.19 18.25
N ASN A 32 17.80 14.10 17.16
CA ASN A 32 16.46 14.72 17.03
C ASN A 32 15.37 13.66 16.77
N PRO A 33 15.12 12.72 17.70
CA PRO A 33 14.06 11.75 17.53
C PRO A 33 12.69 12.43 17.70
N ARG A 34 11.65 11.86 17.08
CA ARG A 34 10.28 12.36 17.20
C ARG A 34 9.34 11.33 17.81
N GLU A 35 8.17 11.77 18.23
CA GLU A 35 7.09 10.86 18.61
C GLU A 35 6.54 10.10 17.39
N ILE A 36 5.88 8.98 17.67
CA ILE A 36 5.14 8.26 16.64
C ILE A 36 3.91 9.08 16.25
N ASP A 37 3.80 9.41 14.97
CA ASP A 37 2.64 10.11 14.44
C ASP A 37 1.46 9.15 14.30
N ALA A 38 0.50 9.29 15.22
CA ALA A 38 -0.71 8.47 15.27
C ALA A 38 -1.56 8.59 13.99
N ARG A 39 -1.60 9.77 13.35
CA ARG A 39 -2.41 9.96 12.14
C ARG A 39 -1.87 9.17 10.97
N LEU A 40 -0.54 9.07 10.84
CA LEU A 40 0.10 8.23 9.83
C LEU A 40 -0.15 6.73 10.08
N VAL A 41 -0.17 6.31 11.35
CA VAL A 41 -0.52 4.93 11.73
C VAL A 41 -1.97 4.62 11.35
N ASP A 42 -2.90 5.51 11.70
CA ASP A 42 -4.33 5.34 11.41
C ASP A 42 -4.60 5.33 9.91
N ALA A 43 -3.95 6.21 9.13
CA ALA A 43 -4.04 6.20 7.67
C ALA A 43 -3.56 4.87 7.07
N TYR A 44 -2.45 4.31 7.59
CA TYR A 44 -1.96 3.00 7.18
C TYR A 44 -2.96 1.87 7.52
N LEU A 45 -3.49 1.87 8.74
CA LEU A 45 -4.46 0.87 9.18
C LEU A 45 -5.76 0.94 8.38
N ALA A 46 -6.26 2.14 8.11
CA ALA A 46 -7.45 2.38 7.30
C ALA A 46 -7.26 1.84 5.87
N ARG A 47 -6.11 2.13 5.23
CA ARG A 47 -5.79 1.59 3.91
C ARG A 47 -5.73 0.06 3.93
N ARG A 48 -5.08 -0.53 4.93
CA ARG A 48 -5.00 -1.99 5.08
C ARG A 48 -6.37 -2.62 5.26
N ALA A 49 -7.25 -2.02 6.07
CA ALA A 49 -8.61 -2.47 6.26
C ALA A 49 -9.40 -2.39 4.95
N LEU A 50 -9.28 -1.30 4.19
CA LEU A 50 -9.93 -1.13 2.89
C LEU A 50 -9.46 -2.20 1.88
N ASP A 51 -8.16 -2.42 1.77
CA ASP A 51 -7.61 -3.41 0.84
C ASP A 51 -8.03 -4.85 1.24
N TYR A 52 -8.15 -5.13 2.55
CA TYR A 52 -8.69 -6.39 3.05
C TYR A 52 -10.17 -6.58 2.71
N LEU A 53 -11.00 -5.57 2.95
CA LEU A 53 -12.44 -5.62 2.65
C LEU A 53 -12.69 -5.86 1.16
N VAL A 54 -11.94 -5.20 0.27
CA VAL A 54 -12.06 -5.42 -1.17
C VAL A 54 -11.56 -6.82 -1.54
N GLY A 55 -10.39 -7.21 -1.06
CA GLY A 55 -9.78 -8.50 -1.39
C GLY A 55 -10.64 -9.68 -0.95
N PHE A 56 -11.10 -9.71 0.30
CA PHE A 56 -11.88 -10.83 0.84
C PHE A 56 -13.29 -10.94 0.26
N ASN A 57 -13.97 -9.81 0.03
CA ASN A 57 -15.35 -9.86 -0.47
C ASN A 57 -15.43 -10.15 -1.97
N LEU A 58 -14.53 -9.61 -2.78
CA LEU A 58 -14.59 -9.76 -4.24
C LEU A 58 -13.87 -10.99 -4.77
N SER A 59 -12.80 -11.48 -4.12
CA SER A 59 -12.05 -12.64 -4.64
C SER A 59 -12.92 -13.92 -4.79
N PRO A 60 -13.82 -14.26 -3.84
CA PRO A 60 -14.74 -15.41 -4.02
C PRO A 60 -15.71 -15.25 -5.19
N VAL A 61 -16.07 -14.01 -5.55
CA VAL A 61 -16.89 -13.73 -6.73
C VAL A 61 -16.07 -13.96 -8.00
N LEU A 62 -14.84 -13.46 -8.05
CA LEU A 62 -13.93 -13.65 -9.18
C LEU A 62 -13.64 -15.13 -9.43
N TRP A 63 -13.35 -15.92 -8.39
CA TRP A 63 -13.08 -17.35 -8.55
C TRP A 63 -14.26 -18.12 -9.13
N ARG A 64 -15.49 -17.74 -8.77
CA ARG A 64 -16.72 -18.34 -9.31
C ARG A 64 -17.02 -17.92 -10.76
N LYS A 65 -16.73 -16.66 -11.12
CA LYS A 65 -17.11 -16.08 -12.43
C LYS A 65 -16.01 -16.15 -13.48
N LEU A 66 -14.75 -16.22 -13.06
CA LEU A 66 -13.57 -16.28 -13.90
C LEU A 66 -12.60 -17.32 -13.31
N PRO A 67 -12.76 -18.61 -13.66
CA PRO A 67 -11.87 -19.67 -13.22
C PRO A 67 -10.42 -19.35 -13.58
N GLY A 68 -9.50 -19.49 -12.61
CA GLY A 68 -8.09 -19.13 -12.78
C GLY A 68 -7.73 -17.69 -12.40
N SER A 69 -8.70 -16.86 -12.02
CA SER A 69 -8.43 -15.56 -11.42
C SER A 69 -7.76 -15.71 -10.04
N ARG A 70 -6.76 -14.87 -9.74
CA ARG A 70 -5.98 -14.98 -8.48
C ARG A 70 -6.61 -14.18 -7.35
N SER A 71 -6.80 -12.87 -7.53
CA SER A 71 -7.28 -11.97 -6.49
C SER A 71 -7.96 -10.72 -7.06
N ALA A 72 -8.88 -10.16 -6.28
CA ALA A 72 -9.39 -8.82 -6.49
C ALA A 72 -8.52 -7.82 -5.74
N GLY A 73 -8.11 -6.74 -6.40
CA GLY A 73 -7.33 -5.67 -5.76
C GLY A 73 -7.84 -4.31 -6.17
N ARG A 74 -8.13 -3.44 -5.19
CA ARG A 74 -8.67 -2.10 -5.40
C ARG A 74 -7.87 -1.26 -6.41
N VAL A 75 -6.53 -1.33 -6.34
CA VAL A 75 -5.64 -0.59 -7.25
C VAL A 75 -5.34 -1.39 -8.52
N GLN A 76 -5.09 -2.70 -8.39
CA GLN A 76 -4.74 -3.55 -9.51
C GLN A 76 -5.85 -3.63 -10.57
N SER A 77 -7.12 -3.72 -10.16
CA SER A 77 -8.25 -3.81 -11.09
C SER A 77 -8.42 -2.55 -11.92
N VAL A 78 -8.21 -1.37 -11.32
CA VAL A 78 -8.26 -0.08 -12.02
C VAL A 78 -7.09 0.05 -12.99
N ALA A 79 -5.87 -0.30 -12.57
CA ALA A 79 -4.71 -0.27 -13.46
C ALA A 79 -4.88 -1.19 -14.67
N LEU A 80 -5.37 -2.42 -14.45
CA LEU A 80 -5.68 -3.36 -15.53
C LEU A 80 -6.74 -2.79 -16.48
N ARG A 81 -7.79 -2.17 -15.94
CA ARG A 81 -8.85 -1.53 -16.73
C ARG A 81 -8.29 -0.48 -17.68
N LEU A 82 -7.40 0.41 -17.20
CA LEU A 82 -6.82 1.46 -18.05
C LEU A 82 -6.02 0.88 -19.23
N VAL A 83 -5.26 -0.19 -19.00
CA VAL A 83 -4.51 -0.88 -20.07
C VAL A 83 -5.45 -1.50 -21.08
N VAL A 84 -6.48 -2.23 -20.61
CA VAL A 84 -7.47 -2.88 -21.49
C VAL A 84 -8.28 -1.84 -22.29
N GLU A 85 -8.64 -0.72 -21.68
CA GLU A 85 -9.32 0.38 -22.38
C GLU A 85 -8.46 0.96 -23.50
N ARG A 86 -7.16 1.16 -23.26
CA ARG A 86 -6.22 1.62 -24.29
C ARG A 86 -6.08 0.61 -25.43
N GLU A 87 -5.99 -0.68 -25.10
CA GLU A 87 -5.91 -1.74 -26.11
C GLU A 87 -7.18 -1.79 -26.96
N HIS A 88 -8.36 -1.67 -26.33
CA HIS A 88 -9.63 -1.59 -27.06
C HIS A 88 -9.70 -0.39 -28.00
N GLN A 89 -9.12 0.76 -27.63
CA GLN A 89 -9.03 1.92 -28.51
C GLN A 89 -8.16 1.63 -29.74
N VAL A 90 -7.02 0.95 -29.55
CA VAL A 90 -6.14 0.53 -30.66
C VAL A 90 -6.87 -0.44 -31.59
N LEU A 91 -7.53 -1.46 -31.04
CA LEU A 91 -8.25 -2.47 -31.83
C LEU A 91 -9.43 -1.89 -32.63
N ARG A 92 -10.05 -0.81 -32.13
CA ARG A 92 -11.16 -0.12 -32.79
C ARG A 92 -10.72 1.01 -33.71
N PHE A 93 -9.43 1.32 -33.75
CA PHE A 93 -8.92 2.40 -34.56
C PHE A 93 -9.00 2.01 -36.05
N VAL A 94 -9.69 2.82 -36.85
CA VAL A 94 -9.72 2.71 -38.31
C VAL A 94 -8.85 3.82 -38.87
N PRO A 95 -7.64 3.52 -39.39
CA PRO A 95 -6.76 4.52 -39.97
C PRO A 95 -7.41 5.25 -41.14
N ARG A 96 -7.12 6.54 -41.30
CA ARG A 96 -7.48 7.32 -42.48
C ARG A 96 -6.19 7.89 -43.07
N GLU A 97 -6.01 7.76 -44.37
CA GLU A 97 -4.93 8.44 -45.09
C GLU A 97 -5.26 9.94 -45.21
N HIS A 98 -4.22 10.78 -45.15
CA HIS A 98 -4.28 12.24 -45.23
C HIS A 98 -3.23 12.72 -46.22
#